data_AF-A0A8I2YR53-F1
#
_entry.id   AF-A0A8I2YR53-F1
#
_cell.length_a   1.000
_cell.length_b   1.000
_cell.length_c   1.000
_cell.angle_alpha   90.00
_cell.angle_beta   90.00
_cell.angle_gamma   90.00
#
_symmetry.space_group_name_H-M   'P 1'
#
loop_
_entity.id
_entity.type
_entity.pdbx_description
1 polymer ?
#
loop_
_entity_poly.entity_id
_entity_poly.type
_entity_poly.pdbx_seq_one_letter_code
_entity_poly.pdbx_strand_id
1 'polypeptide(L)'
;MNPVNVPDAAPPKSSMMGVKQPQLNALQRGPRKQPVQDPLVHHGRHFGHVIHSFCSVLTLLTNGLAMMCELEDRNLEMFSDYERKEYSVFYVIAITELIQRGANGARADDTKGMKCTIIDWITPKGQTLNPHIPCNAKSARGFNHEHTSTLLCPAGYDWSNAEIKEKLCNGQLRVARDQWPIFLYANYAYDAEDPWNSLLCYGILISAYKYIFTSPSSIDLEEPKATCSCNARNHGMHSVTKASIAYVATQARFALTSAQVFSHTDLLTDSEQFYNSILELLDDPDE
;
A
#
# COMPACT_ATOMS: atom_id res chain seq x y z
N MET A 1 2.66 -78.15 -33.85
CA MET A 1 1.77 -78.16 -32.68
C MET A 1 2.19 -76.97 -31.81
N ASN A 2 1.33 -75.97 -31.64
CA ASN A 2 1.60 -74.82 -30.77
C ASN A 2 1.69 -75.25 -29.31
N PRO A 3 2.51 -74.57 -28.50
CA PRO A 3 1.94 -73.95 -27.30
C PRO A 3 2.46 -72.52 -27.07
N VAL A 4 1.54 -71.56 -27.02
CA VAL A 4 1.12 -70.80 -25.82
C VAL A 4 2.07 -69.67 -25.45
N ASN A 5 1.60 -68.46 -25.73
CA ASN A 5 2.20 -67.16 -25.45
C ASN A 5 2.04 -66.84 -23.95
N VAL A 6 3.14 -66.56 -23.26
CA VAL A 6 3.14 -65.98 -21.90
C VAL A 6 3.63 -64.53 -22.06
N PRO A 7 2.88 -63.49 -21.62
CA PRO A 7 3.30 -62.12 -21.84
C PRO A 7 4.47 -61.74 -20.92
N ASP A 8 5.55 -61.23 -21.52
CA ASP A 8 6.74 -60.70 -20.84
C ASP A 8 6.38 -59.55 -19.89
N ALA A 9 6.90 -59.65 -18.66
CA ALA A 9 6.81 -58.61 -17.66
C ALA A 9 7.62 -57.37 -18.08
N ALA A 10 7.02 -56.18 -18.00
CA ALA A 10 7.70 -54.92 -18.25
C ALA A 10 8.82 -54.67 -17.22
N PRO A 11 9.98 -54.12 -17.62
CA PRO A 11 11.08 -53.86 -16.69
C PRO A 11 10.75 -52.69 -15.74
N PRO A 12 11.32 -52.66 -14.52
CA PRO A 12 11.04 -51.60 -13.56
C PRO A 12 11.65 -50.28 -14.04
N LYS A 13 10.83 -49.21 -14.04
CA LYS A 13 11.30 -47.85 -14.32
C LYS A 13 12.20 -47.38 -13.17
N SER A 14 13.44 -47.06 -13.50
CA SER A 14 14.42 -46.45 -12.60
C SER A 14 13.89 -45.14 -12.03
N SER A 15 13.83 -45.06 -10.69
CA SER A 15 13.59 -43.82 -9.95
C SER A 15 14.75 -42.85 -10.17
N MET A 16 14.54 -41.82 -11.00
CA MET A 16 15.39 -40.63 -10.95
C MET A 16 14.98 -39.82 -9.73
N MET A 17 15.83 -39.83 -8.69
CA MET A 17 15.76 -38.88 -7.60
C MET A 17 15.87 -37.46 -8.17
N GLY A 18 14.77 -36.73 -8.17
CA GLY A 18 14.77 -35.32 -8.53
C GLY A 18 15.63 -34.53 -7.55
N VAL A 19 16.70 -33.92 -8.07
CA VAL A 19 17.46 -32.89 -7.36
C VAL A 19 16.49 -31.77 -7.00
N LYS A 20 16.28 -31.52 -5.70
CA LYS A 20 15.49 -30.37 -5.23
C LYS A 20 16.12 -29.10 -5.79
N GLN A 21 15.39 -28.38 -6.66
CA GLN A 21 15.78 -27.04 -7.09
C GLN A 21 15.90 -26.12 -5.86
N PRO A 22 16.83 -25.14 -5.86
CA PRO A 22 16.97 -24.19 -4.77
C PRO A 22 15.64 -23.45 -4.51
N GLN A 23 15.24 -23.34 -3.25
CA GLN A 23 14.01 -22.65 -2.84
C GLN A 23 14.11 -21.15 -3.17
N LEU A 24 13.36 -20.70 -4.17
CA LEU A 24 13.29 -19.28 -4.55
C LEU A 24 12.29 -18.53 -3.66
N ASN A 25 12.73 -17.40 -3.08
CA ASN A 25 11.92 -16.52 -2.24
C ASN A 25 10.87 -15.74 -3.06
N ALA A 26 9.93 -15.04 -2.39
CA ALA A 26 8.84 -14.31 -3.06
C ALA A 26 9.31 -13.23 -4.06
N LEU A 27 10.51 -12.66 -3.83
CA LEU A 27 11.13 -11.69 -4.73
C LEU A 27 11.76 -12.34 -5.96
N GLN A 28 12.05 -13.64 -5.89
CA GLN A 28 12.72 -14.43 -6.92
C GLN A 28 11.75 -15.20 -7.84
N ARG A 29 10.46 -15.29 -7.51
CA ARG A 29 9.45 -15.96 -8.34
C ARG A 29 8.87 -15.04 -9.42
N GLY A 30 9.03 -15.42 -10.68
CA GLY A 30 8.47 -14.70 -11.84
C GLY A 30 6.97 -14.96 -12.05
N PRO A 31 6.26 -14.04 -12.73
CA PRO A 31 4.85 -14.24 -13.06
C PRO A 31 4.65 -15.43 -14.00
N ARG A 32 3.62 -16.25 -13.75
CA ARG A 32 3.17 -17.27 -14.72
C ARG A 32 2.47 -16.66 -15.95
N LYS A 33 1.98 -15.42 -15.85
CA LYS A 33 1.38 -14.62 -16.94
C LYS A 33 1.69 -13.14 -16.72
N GLN A 34 2.12 -12.43 -17.76
CA GLN A 34 2.25 -10.97 -17.69
C GLN A 34 0.87 -10.32 -17.80
N PRO A 35 0.54 -9.32 -16.96
CA PRO A 35 -0.70 -8.57 -17.13
C PRO A 35 -0.66 -7.78 -18.44
N VAL A 36 -1.73 -7.90 -19.24
CA VAL A 36 -1.95 -7.07 -20.43
C VAL A 36 -2.46 -5.72 -19.94
N GLN A 37 -1.56 -4.85 -19.48
CA GLN A 37 -1.88 -3.51 -19.00
C GLN A 37 -1.03 -2.49 -19.75
N ASP A 38 -1.63 -1.33 -20.04
CA ASP A 38 -0.92 -0.20 -20.64
C ASP A 38 0.31 0.19 -19.79
N PRO A 39 1.50 0.40 -20.39
CA PRO A 39 2.72 0.71 -19.65
C PRO A 39 2.62 1.94 -18.74
N LEU A 40 1.93 3.01 -19.16
CA LEU A 40 1.77 4.22 -18.34
C LEU A 40 0.85 3.98 -17.15
N VAL A 41 -0.19 3.16 -17.33
CA VAL A 41 -1.02 2.70 -16.21
C VAL A 41 -0.21 1.83 -15.26
N HIS A 42 0.64 0.94 -15.77
CA HIS A 42 1.53 0.11 -14.95
C HIS A 42 2.53 0.96 -14.15
N HIS A 43 3.19 1.94 -14.78
CA HIS A 43 4.10 2.86 -14.10
C HIS A 43 3.36 3.78 -13.11
N GLY A 44 2.13 4.19 -13.43
CA GLY A 44 1.28 4.93 -12.50
C GLY A 44 1.01 4.18 -11.21
N ARG A 45 0.83 2.85 -11.27
CA ARG A 45 0.71 2.04 -10.05
C ARG A 45 1.96 2.13 -9.18
N HIS A 46 3.14 2.00 -9.79
CA HIS A 46 4.40 2.14 -9.08
C HIS A 46 4.56 3.53 -8.46
N PHE A 47 4.32 4.58 -9.25
CA PHE A 47 4.40 5.97 -8.81
C PHE A 47 3.53 6.23 -7.56
N GLY A 48 2.28 5.77 -7.58
CA GLY A 48 1.36 5.92 -6.45
C GLY A 48 1.79 5.17 -5.19
N HIS A 49 2.51 4.05 -5.32
CA HIS A 49 2.97 3.26 -4.18
C HIS A 49 4.26 3.78 -3.54
N VAL A 50 5.20 4.31 -4.34
CA VAL A 50 6.59 4.49 -3.89
C VAL A 50 7.17 5.89 -4.14
N ILE A 51 6.48 6.75 -4.88
CA ILE A 51 6.98 8.10 -5.18
C ILE A 51 6.09 9.12 -4.49
N HIS A 52 4.80 9.20 -4.85
CA HIS A 52 3.89 10.14 -4.22
C HIS A 52 2.42 9.72 -4.36
N SER A 53 1.80 9.34 -3.25
CA SER A 53 0.47 8.71 -3.28
C SER A 53 -0.70 9.67 -3.46
N PHE A 54 -0.54 10.94 -3.07
CA PHE A 54 -1.57 11.98 -3.17
C PHE A 54 -1.27 13.06 -4.24
N CYS A 55 -0.25 12.87 -5.08
CA CYS A 55 0.12 13.88 -6.08
C CYS A 55 -0.94 13.96 -7.19
N SER A 56 -1.35 15.18 -7.56
CA SER A 56 -2.02 15.43 -8.83
C SER A 56 -0.97 15.39 -9.94
N VAL A 57 -0.80 14.23 -10.55
CA VAL A 57 0.15 14.06 -11.65
C VAL A 57 -0.19 15.05 -12.77
N LEU A 58 -1.49 15.37 -12.97
CA LEU A 58 -1.98 16.26 -14.03
C LEU A 58 -1.46 17.66 -13.85
N THR A 59 -1.56 18.17 -12.64
CA THR A 59 -1.08 19.52 -12.32
C THR A 59 0.44 19.59 -12.49
N LEU A 60 1.18 18.57 -12.05
CA LEU A 60 2.63 18.55 -12.15
C LEU A 60 3.12 18.53 -13.61
N LEU A 61 2.57 17.64 -14.43
CA LEU A 61 2.97 17.51 -15.84
C LEU A 61 2.47 18.68 -16.69
N THR A 62 1.26 19.18 -16.46
CA THR A 62 0.73 20.34 -17.19
C THR A 62 1.56 21.59 -16.91
N ASN A 63 1.91 21.84 -15.64
CA ASN A 63 2.74 22.98 -15.27
C ASN A 63 4.18 22.81 -15.77
N GLY A 64 4.75 21.60 -15.68
CA GLY A 64 6.10 21.30 -16.16
C GLY A 64 6.24 21.48 -17.68
N LEU A 65 5.28 21.00 -18.47
CA LEU A 65 5.30 21.21 -19.92
C LEU A 65 4.92 22.64 -20.32
N ALA A 66 4.03 23.32 -19.60
CA ALA A 66 3.80 24.75 -19.84
C ALA A 66 5.10 25.54 -19.71
N MET A 67 5.89 25.27 -18.67
CA MET A 67 7.20 25.87 -18.46
C MET A 67 8.23 25.48 -19.53
N MET A 68 8.26 24.23 -20.01
CA MET A 68 9.18 23.81 -21.07
C MET A 68 8.78 24.37 -22.45
N CYS A 69 7.49 24.50 -22.74
CA CYS A 69 6.99 25.19 -23.94
C CYS A 69 7.33 26.68 -23.94
N GLU A 70 7.43 27.31 -22.77
CA GLU A 70 7.94 28.69 -22.65
C GLU A 70 9.46 28.78 -22.89
N LEU A 71 10.19 27.65 -22.85
CA LEU A 71 11.65 27.60 -22.90
C LEU A 71 12.24 27.02 -24.20
N GLU A 72 11.47 26.29 -25.01
CA GLU A 72 11.96 25.69 -26.25
C GLU A 72 11.35 26.34 -27.50
N ASP A 73 12.22 27.05 -28.22
CA ASP A 73 12.08 27.31 -29.63
C ASP A 73 13.32 26.72 -30.33
N ARG A 74 13.15 25.58 -31.01
CA ARG A 74 13.97 25.10 -32.14
C ARG A 74 13.40 23.81 -32.75
N ASN A 75 12.73 23.98 -33.90
CA ASN A 75 12.32 23.00 -34.93
C ASN A 75 11.13 22.05 -34.69
N LEU A 76 9.91 22.58 -34.88
CA LEU A 76 8.69 21.81 -35.19
C LEU A 76 7.95 22.37 -36.44
N GLU A 77 8.67 22.87 -37.45
CA GLU A 77 8.23 23.82 -38.51
C GLU A 77 7.02 23.46 -39.41
N MET A 78 6.23 22.43 -39.14
CA MET A 78 5.01 22.11 -39.91
C MET A 78 3.67 22.49 -39.24
N PHE A 79 3.69 22.93 -37.98
CA PHE A 79 2.49 23.36 -37.25
C PHE A 79 2.63 24.80 -36.77
N SER A 80 1.52 25.55 -36.67
CA SER A 80 1.53 26.86 -36.01
C SER A 80 1.85 26.71 -34.52
N ASP A 81 2.37 27.77 -33.89
CA ASP A 81 2.68 27.78 -32.45
C ASP A 81 1.46 27.43 -31.60
N TYR A 82 0.27 27.83 -32.07
CA TYR A 82 -1.01 27.52 -31.45
C TYR A 82 -1.34 26.02 -31.49
N GLU A 83 -1.24 25.39 -32.66
CA GLU A 83 -1.51 23.95 -32.83
C GLU A 83 -0.52 23.08 -32.07
N ARG A 84 0.76 23.47 -32.01
CA ARG A 84 1.78 22.76 -31.20
C ARG A 84 1.44 22.84 -29.72
N LYS A 85 1.03 24.01 -29.25
CA LYS A 85 0.64 24.21 -27.85
C LYS A 85 -0.59 23.37 -27.50
N GLU A 86 -1.61 23.35 -28.35
CA GLU A 86 -2.79 22.51 -28.14
C GLU A 86 -2.46 21.02 -28.15
N TYR A 87 -1.65 20.55 -29.11
CA TYR A 87 -1.27 19.14 -29.21
C TYR A 87 -0.41 18.69 -28.02
N SER A 88 0.52 19.56 -27.57
CA SER A 88 1.32 19.31 -26.36
C SER A 88 0.44 19.19 -25.13
N VAL A 89 -0.44 20.16 -24.88
CA VAL A 89 -1.37 20.12 -23.74
C VAL A 89 -2.26 18.88 -23.79
N PHE A 90 -2.80 18.53 -24.97
CA PHE A 90 -3.62 17.33 -25.14
C PHE A 90 -2.84 16.05 -24.84
N TYR A 91 -1.63 15.90 -25.37
CA TYR A 91 -0.79 14.73 -25.16
C TYR A 91 -0.39 14.57 -23.68
N VAL A 92 -0.12 15.68 -23.00
CA VAL A 92 0.18 15.70 -21.57
C VAL A 92 -1.01 15.25 -20.74
N ILE A 93 -2.20 15.79 -21.03
CA ILE A 93 -3.42 15.36 -20.34
C ILE A 93 -3.61 13.85 -20.51
N ALA A 94 -3.47 13.33 -21.73
CA ALA A 94 -3.64 11.90 -22.02
C ALA A 94 -2.63 11.01 -21.26
N ILE A 95 -1.34 11.34 -21.30
CA ILE A 95 -0.31 10.62 -20.53
C ILE A 95 -0.63 10.67 -19.04
N THR A 96 -1.00 11.85 -18.56
CA THR A 96 -1.22 12.03 -17.15
C THR A 96 -2.42 11.25 -16.65
N GLU A 97 -3.52 11.24 -17.41
CA GLU A 97 -4.69 10.45 -17.08
C GLU A 97 -4.36 8.96 -16.97
N LEU A 98 -3.46 8.44 -17.80
CA LEU A 98 -3.02 7.04 -17.72
C LEU A 98 -2.21 6.77 -16.44
N ILE A 99 -1.27 7.65 -16.08
CA ILE A 99 -0.49 7.52 -14.85
C ILE A 99 -1.41 7.65 -13.61
N GLN A 100 -2.28 8.66 -13.59
CA GLN A 100 -3.21 8.90 -12.49
C GLN A 100 -4.19 7.73 -12.33
N ARG A 101 -4.66 7.14 -13.43
CA ARG A 101 -5.50 5.93 -13.43
C ARG A 101 -4.74 4.73 -12.85
N GLY A 102 -3.45 4.59 -13.17
CA GLY A 102 -2.56 3.63 -12.55
C GLY A 102 -2.51 3.81 -11.03
N ALA A 103 -2.13 5.00 -10.55
CA ALA A 103 -2.01 5.30 -9.13
C ALA A 103 -3.33 5.09 -8.37
N ASN A 104 -4.44 5.55 -8.95
CA ASN A 104 -5.78 5.37 -8.38
C ASN A 104 -6.19 3.90 -8.33
N GLY A 105 -5.93 3.13 -9.38
CA GLY A 105 -6.22 1.70 -9.44
C GLY A 105 -5.42 0.91 -8.41
N ALA A 106 -4.13 1.23 -8.27
CA ALA A 106 -3.27 0.63 -7.25
C ALA A 106 -3.81 0.85 -5.83
N ARG A 107 -4.12 2.10 -5.49
CA ARG A 107 -4.74 2.47 -4.22
C ARG A 107 -6.09 1.78 -3.98
N ALA A 108 -6.94 1.71 -4.99
CA ALA A 108 -8.24 1.05 -4.85
C ALA A 108 -8.10 -0.45 -4.57
N ASP A 109 -7.17 -1.13 -5.24
CA ASP A 109 -6.89 -2.55 -5.02
C ASP A 109 -6.34 -2.80 -3.61
N ASP A 110 -5.37 -1.99 -3.17
CA ASP A 110 -4.75 -2.11 -1.85
C ASP A 110 -5.75 -1.82 -0.72
N THR A 111 -6.54 -0.75 -0.86
CA THR A 111 -7.63 -0.44 0.08
C THR A 111 -8.63 -1.58 0.17
N LYS A 112 -9.02 -2.17 -0.96
CA LYS A 112 -9.96 -3.29 -1.00
C LYS A 112 -9.38 -4.53 -0.31
N GLY A 113 -8.12 -4.85 -0.57
CA GLY A 113 -7.45 -6.02 0.01
C GLY A 113 -7.18 -5.87 1.51
N MET A 114 -6.76 -4.68 1.94
CA MET A 114 -6.43 -4.40 3.34
C MET A 114 -7.67 -4.31 4.25
N LYS A 115 -8.83 -3.98 3.67
CA LYS A 115 -10.09 -3.81 4.42
C LYS A 115 -10.43 -5.00 5.32
N CYS A 116 -10.32 -6.23 4.81
CA CYS A 116 -10.64 -7.41 5.61
C CYS A 116 -9.46 -7.84 6.46
N THR A 117 -8.27 -7.93 5.86
CA THR A 117 -7.07 -8.52 6.46
C THR A 117 -6.57 -7.76 7.69
N ILE A 118 -6.76 -6.44 7.74
CA ILE A 118 -6.36 -5.68 8.92
C ILE A 118 -7.17 -6.07 10.16
N ILE A 119 -8.43 -6.47 9.99
CA ILE A 119 -9.26 -6.94 11.11
C ILE A 119 -8.71 -8.28 11.62
N ASP A 120 -8.28 -9.16 10.71
CA ASP A 120 -7.65 -10.42 11.09
C ASP A 120 -6.34 -10.20 11.84
N TRP A 121 -5.53 -9.20 11.45
CA TRP A 121 -4.25 -8.89 12.11
C TRP A 121 -4.40 -8.29 13.51
N ILE A 122 -5.44 -7.48 13.75
CA ILE A 122 -5.69 -6.89 15.07
C ILE A 122 -6.48 -7.84 15.98
N THR A 123 -7.15 -8.86 15.42
CA THR A 123 -7.89 -9.84 16.21
C THR A 123 -6.93 -10.87 16.82
N PRO A 124 -6.89 -11.05 18.15
CA PRO A 124 -6.06 -12.08 18.76
C PRO A 124 -6.37 -13.47 18.23
N LYS A 125 -5.35 -14.32 18.05
CA LYS A 125 -5.51 -15.66 17.46
C LYS A 125 -6.54 -16.49 18.24
N GLY A 126 -7.54 -17.01 17.53
CA GLY A 126 -8.61 -17.83 18.10
C GLY A 126 -9.68 -17.06 18.88
N GLN A 127 -9.66 -15.72 18.84
CA GLN A 127 -10.65 -14.87 19.49
C GLN A 127 -11.46 -14.07 18.46
N THR A 128 -12.48 -13.39 18.93
CA THR A 128 -13.26 -12.41 18.16
C THR A 128 -13.26 -11.08 18.90
N LEU A 129 -13.19 -9.98 18.16
CA LEU A 129 -13.41 -8.66 18.74
C LEU A 129 -14.86 -8.54 19.23
N ASN A 130 -15.05 -7.83 20.35
CA ASN A 130 -16.35 -7.56 20.93
C ASN A 130 -16.59 -6.04 21.00
N PRO A 131 -17.65 -5.52 20.35
CA PRO A 131 -18.57 -6.22 19.44
C PRO A 131 -17.89 -6.69 18.14
N HIS A 132 -18.43 -7.74 17.50
CA HIS A 132 -17.85 -8.26 16.26
C HIS A 132 -17.77 -7.18 15.16
N ILE A 133 -16.58 -6.98 14.59
CA ILE A 133 -16.36 -6.07 13.47
C ILE A 133 -16.48 -6.83 12.14
N PRO A 134 -17.48 -6.54 11.30
CA PRO A 134 -17.54 -7.12 9.96
C PRO A 134 -16.32 -6.70 9.11
N CYS A 135 -15.59 -7.67 8.59
CA CYS A 135 -14.36 -7.45 7.81
C CYS A 135 -14.62 -6.68 6.49
N ASN A 136 -15.83 -6.74 5.94
CA ASN A 136 -16.22 -6.09 4.69
C ASN A 136 -16.91 -4.72 4.87
N ALA A 137 -17.15 -4.26 6.10
CA ALA A 137 -17.76 -2.96 6.39
C ALA A 137 -16.90 -2.15 7.37
N LYS A 138 -16.79 -0.83 7.10
CA LYS A 138 -15.97 0.09 7.92
C LYS A 138 -16.80 0.89 8.94
N SER A 139 -18.12 0.93 8.81
CA SER A 139 -18.98 1.75 9.68
C SER A 139 -18.81 1.46 11.18
N ALA A 140 -18.54 0.22 11.54
CA ALA A 140 -18.30 -0.21 12.93
C ALA A 140 -16.82 -0.10 13.39
N ARG A 141 -15.95 0.57 12.63
CA ARG A 141 -14.52 0.75 12.96
C ARG A 141 -14.24 2.18 13.41
N GLY A 142 -12.97 2.56 13.50
CA GLY A 142 -12.59 3.90 13.93
C GLY A 142 -12.90 4.09 15.41
N PHE A 143 -13.42 5.27 15.72
CA PHE A 143 -13.88 5.63 17.07
C PHE A 143 -15.25 5.01 17.44
N ASN A 144 -15.85 4.21 16.56
CA ASN A 144 -17.11 3.50 16.83
C ASN A 144 -16.90 2.14 17.53
N HIS A 145 -15.65 1.70 17.73
CA HIS A 145 -15.32 0.42 18.37
C HIS A 145 -14.06 0.53 19.21
N GLU A 146 -14.11 0.00 20.44
CA GLU A 146 -13.07 0.14 21.48
C GLU A 146 -11.66 -0.24 21.02
N HIS A 147 -11.54 -1.38 20.34
CA HIS A 147 -10.23 -1.88 19.92
C HIS A 147 -9.61 -1.02 18.80
N THR A 148 -10.38 -0.68 17.77
CA THR A 148 -9.88 0.18 16.68
C THR A 148 -9.65 1.61 17.15
N SER A 149 -10.45 2.10 18.08
CA SER A 149 -10.31 3.43 18.65
C SER A 149 -9.06 3.55 19.52
N THR A 150 -8.74 2.50 20.29
CA THR A 150 -7.48 2.43 21.05
C THR A 150 -6.28 2.54 20.10
N LEU A 151 -6.28 1.78 19.00
CA LEU A 151 -5.21 1.80 17.99
C LEU A 151 -5.10 3.14 17.24
N LEU A 152 -6.22 3.84 17.06
CA LEU A 152 -6.28 5.12 16.36
C LEU A 152 -6.11 6.33 17.28
N CYS A 153 -6.12 6.13 18.60
CA CYS A 153 -5.89 7.19 19.57
C CYS A 153 -4.50 7.80 19.30
N PRO A 154 -4.38 9.14 19.19
CA PRO A 154 -3.09 9.75 19.01
C PRO A 154 -2.22 9.51 20.26
N ALA A 155 -0.93 9.29 20.04
CA ALA A 155 -0.01 8.74 21.02
C ALA A 155 0.19 9.61 22.28
N GLY A 156 0.07 10.93 22.15
CA GLY A 156 0.11 11.85 23.29
C GLY A 156 -1.16 11.90 24.14
N TYR A 157 -2.17 11.08 23.84
CA TYR A 157 -3.43 11.03 24.57
C TYR A 157 -3.68 9.67 25.22
N ASP A 158 -4.21 9.68 26.44
CA ASP A 158 -4.66 8.48 27.13
C ASP A 158 -6.11 8.14 26.75
N TRP A 159 -6.30 7.03 26.03
CA TRP A 159 -7.61 6.52 25.65
C TRP A 159 -8.49 6.12 26.86
N SER A 160 -7.89 5.87 28.02
CA SER A 160 -8.58 5.58 29.27
C SER A 160 -9.29 6.82 29.85
N ASN A 161 -8.88 8.02 29.43
CA ASN A 161 -9.50 9.27 29.85
C ASN A 161 -10.85 9.48 29.14
N ALA A 162 -11.93 9.45 29.90
CA ALA A 162 -13.29 9.56 29.40
C ALA A 162 -13.56 10.86 28.62
N GLU A 163 -12.96 11.98 29.05
CA GLU A 163 -13.15 13.29 28.39
C GLU A 163 -12.48 13.30 27.01
N ILE A 164 -11.26 12.76 26.91
CA ILE A 164 -10.53 12.65 25.65
C ILE A 164 -11.24 11.70 24.69
N LYS A 165 -11.67 10.55 25.21
CA LYS A 165 -12.44 9.56 24.46
C LYS A 165 -13.71 10.17 23.87
N GLU A 166 -14.49 10.90 24.67
CA GLU A 166 -15.70 11.57 24.20
C GLU A 166 -15.40 12.61 23.11
N LYS A 167 -14.40 13.48 23.32
CA LYS A 167 -14.03 14.50 22.33
C LYS A 167 -13.53 13.92 21.02
N LEU A 168 -12.79 12.80 21.06
CA LEU A 168 -12.34 12.08 19.86
C LEU A 168 -13.51 11.41 19.14
N CYS A 169 -14.38 10.69 19.86
CA CYS A 169 -15.56 10.05 19.27
C CYS A 169 -16.51 11.05 18.62
N ASN A 170 -16.67 12.24 19.21
CA ASN A 170 -17.55 13.28 18.70
C ASN A 170 -16.89 14.20 17.65
N GLY A 171 -15.61 14.00 17.32
CA GLY A 171 -14.90 14.86 16.37
C GLY A 171 -14.64 16.29 16.86
N GLN A 172 -14.69 16.51 18.17
CA GLN A 172 -14.51 17.82 18.81
C GLN A 172 -13.05 18.10 19.17
N LEU A 173 -12.22 17.05 19.31
CA LEU A 173 -10.80 17.22 19.55
C LEU A 173 -10.07 17.49 18.23
N ARG A 174 -9.41 18.64 18.13
CA ARG A 174 -8.43 18.88 17.07
C ARG A 174 -7.12 18.24 17.47
N VAL A 175 -6.77 17.16 16.78
CA VAL A 175 -5.49 16.47 16.94
C VAL A 175 -4.44 17.23 16.12
N ALA A 176 -3.28 17.50 16.72
CA ALA A 176 -2.17 18.15 16.01
C ALA A 176 -1.58 17.21 14.93
N ARG A 177 -0.90 17.77 13.93
CA ARG A 177 -0.42 17.03 12.75
C ARG A 177 0.62 15.96 13.08
N ASP A 178 1.44 16.25 14.07
CA ASP A 178 2.52 15.44 14.64
C ASP A 178 2.01 14.39 15.64
N GLN A 179 0.76 14.49 16.08
CA GLN A 179 0.14 13.52 16.97
C GLN A 179 -0.35 12.30 16.18
N TRP A 180 0.54 11.33 16.01
CA TRP A 180 0.21 10.12 15.28
C TRP A 180 -0.52 9.07 16.11
N PRO A 181 -1.33 8.22 15.46
CA PRO A 181 -1.97 7.08 16.12
C PRO A 181 -0.98 6.09 16.76
N ILE A 182 -1.37 5.55 17.91
CA ILE A 182 -0.54 4.61 18.68
C ILE A 182 -0.19 3.33 17.90
N PHE A 183 -0.97 2.94 16.88
CA PHE A 183 -0.66 1.76 16.05
C PHE A 183 0.66 1.87 15.26
N LEU A 184 1.22 3.08 15.10
CA LEU A 184 2.53 3.26 14.48
C LEU A 184 3.69 2.81 15.38
N TYR A 185 3.45 2.71 16.69
CA TYR A 185 4.47 2.41 17.68
C TYR A 185 4.48 0.92 18.03
N ALA A 186 5.67 0.37 18.33
CA ALA A 186 5.75 -1.01 18.76
C ALA A 186 5.01 -1.27 20.06
N ASN A 187 4.33 -2.41 20.12
CA ASN A 187 3.49 -2.82 21.24
C ASN A 187 2.40 -1.80 21.63
N TYR A 188 2.09 -0.85 20.75
CA TYR A 188 1.16 0.25 21.01
C TYR A 188 1.56 1.07 22.25
N ALA A 189 2.87 1.26 22.44
CA ALA A 189 3.43 2.01 23.55
C ALA A 189 4.19 3.24 23.03
N TYR A 190 3.82 4.41 23.53
CA TYR A 190 4.47 5.67 23.23
C TYR A 190 5.37 6.07 24.41
N ASP A 191 6.62 6.40 24.10
CA ASP A 191 7.56 6.96 25.06
C ASP A 191 7.64 8.47 24.86
N ALA A 192 7.23 9.24 25.86
CA ALA A 192 7.23 10.69 25.77
C ALA A 192 8.65 11.30 25.86
N GLU A 193 9.61 10.56 26.43
CA GLU A 193 11.00 10.98 26.55
C GLU A 193 11.81 10.62 25.31
N ASP A 194 11.38 9.57 24.58
CA ASP A 194 11.94 9.17 23.28
C ASP A 194 10.82 8.85 22.26
N PRO A 195 10.19 9.89 21.67
CA PRO A 195 9.07 9.73 20.75
C PRO A 195 9.39 8.94 19.48
N TRP A 196 10.66 8.74 19.15
CA TRP A 196 11.07 8.02 17.94
C TRP A 196 11.31 6.54 18.21
N ASN A 197 11.45 6.18 19.48
CA ASN A 197 11.64 4.81 19.87
C ASN A 197 10.51 3.94 19.34
N SER A 198 10.90 2.91 18.57
CA SER A 198 10.00 1.89 18.08
C SER A 198 8.87 2.38 17.15
N LEU A 199 8.99 3.61 16.65
CA LEU A 199 8.10 4.18 15.63
C LEU A 199 8.27 3.45 14.29
N LEU A 200 7.16 3.21 13.59
CA LEU A 200 7.06 2.57 12.26
C LEU A 200 7.62 1.13 12.18
N CYS A 201 7.99 0.53 13.32
CA CYS A 201 8.75 -0.71 13.39
C CYS A 201 7.93 -1.94 13.83
N TYR A 202 6.59 -1.89 13.77
CA TYR A 202 5.73 -2.92 14.37
C TYR A 202 4.88 -3.78 13.41
N GLY A 203 4.37 -4.89 13.94
CA GLY A 203 3.79 -6.02 13.22
C GLY A 203 2.64 -5.72 12.27
N ILE A 204 1.76 -4.75 12.57
CA ILE A 204 0.69 -4.37 11.64
C ILE A 204 1.27 -3.71 10.40
N LEU A 205 2.22 -2.79 10.55
CA LEU A 205 2.87 -2.09 9.43
C LEU A 205 3.72 -3.04 8.60
N ILE A 206 4.45 -3.96 9.23
CA ILE A 206 5.21 -5.00 8.52
C ILE A 206 4.26 -5.91 7.73
N SER A 207 3.15 -6.33 8.34
CA SER A 207 2.14 -7.16 7.68
C SER A 207 1.50 -6.43 6.51
N ALA A 208 1.17 -5.14 6.68
CA ALA A 208 0.62 -4.28 5.64
C ALA A 208 1.62 -4.06 4.49
N TYR A 209 2.91 -3.84 4.79
CA TYR A 209 3.95 -3.67 3.79
C TYR A 209 4.15 -4.94 2.97
N LYS A 210 4.23 -6.10 3.63
CA LYS A 210 4.28 -7.41 2.97
C LYS A 210 3.02 -7.67 2.14
N TYR A 211 1.86 -7.29 2.64
CA TYR A 211 0.60 -7.45 1.91
C TYR A 211 0.63 -6.72 0.57
N ILE A 212 1.07 -5.46 0.56
CA ILE A 212 1.11 -4.60 -0.64
C ILE A 212 2.27 -4.97 -1.57
N PHE A 213 3.49 -5.11 -1.04
CA PHE A 213 4.69 -5.19 -1.88
C PHE A 213 5.16 -6.62 -2.16
N THR A 214 4.84 -7.59 -1.30
CA THR A 214 5.19 -8.99 -1.50
C THR A 214 3.96 -9.81 -1.86
N SER A 215 3.31 -10.46 -0.91
CA SER A 215 2.06 -11.18 -1.14
C SER A 215 1.31 -11.42 0.17
N PRO A 216 -0.03 -11.55 0.14
CA PRO A 216 -0.81 -11.96 1.29
C PRO A 216 -0.31 -13.28 1.91
N SER A 217 0.14 -14.21 1.06
CA SER A 217 0.70 -15.50 1.47
C SER A 217 2.07 -15.43 2.15
N SER A 218 2.74 -14.28 2.17
CA SER A 218 4.06 -14.09 2.80
C SER A 218 4.01 -13.57 4.24
N ILE A 219 2.81 -13.35 4.78
CA ILE A 219 2.60 -12.85 6.14
C ILE A 219 2.72 -14.00 7.16
N ASP A 220 2.07 -15.15 6.88
CA ASP A 220 1.97 -16.28 7.82
C ASP A 220 2.76 -17.53 7.41
N LEU A 221 3.23 -17.63 6.16
CA LEU A 221 3.91 -18.82 5.65
C LEU A 221 5.39 -18.54 5.42
N GLU A 222 6.27 -19.35 6.04
CA GLU A 222 7.70 -19.41 5.68
C GLU A 222 7.89 -19.77 4.19
N GLU A 223 6.94 -20.50 3.61
CA GLU A 223 6.89 -20.83 2.19
C GLU A 223 5.81 -20.02 1.45
N PRO A 224 6.16 -18.92 0.76
CA PRO A 224 5.19 -18.14 0.00
C PRO A 224 4.63 -18.96 -1.17
N LYS A 225 3.36 -19.32 -1.11
CA LYS A 225 2.60 -19.86 -2.25
C LYS A 225 2.12 -18.69 -3.11
N ALA A 226 3.02 -18.12 -3.90
CA ALA A 226 2.69 -17.06 -4.84
C ALA A 226 2.25 -17.66 -6.18
N THR A 227 1.03 -17.36 -6.62
CA THR A 227 0.51 -17.69 -7.96
C THR A 227 0.87 -16.62 -9.01
N CYS A 228 1.19 -15.42 -8.55
CA CYS A 228 1.60 -14.24 -9.34
C CYS A 228 2.87 -13.61 -8.74
N SER A 229 3.61 -12.85 -9.53
CA SER A 229 4.75 -12.07 -9.04
C SER A 229 4.29 -10.90 -8.16
N CYS A 230 5.08 -10.61 -7.14
CA CYS A 230 4.83 -9.53 -6.20
C CYS A 230 5.04 -8.14 -6.81
N ASN A 231 4.41 -7.11 -6.23
CA ASN A 231 4.54 -5.73 -6.69
C ASN A 231 6.00 -5.23 -6.62
N ALA A 232 6.75 -5.60 -5.57
CA ALA A 232 8.16 -5.28 -5.46
C ALA A 232 8.96 -5.81 -6.66
N ARG A 233 8.77 -7.09 -7.03
CA ARG A 233 9.44 -7.67 -8.20
C ARG A 233 8.95 -7.06 -9.51
N ASN A 234 7.64 -6.85 -9.66
CA ASN A 234 7.04 -6.29 -10.87
C ASN A 234 7.61 -4.92 -11.22
N HIS A 235 8.00 -4.16 -10.20
CA HIS A 235 8.55 -2.83 -10.36
C HIS A 235 10.05 -2.74 -10.07
N GLY A 236 10.76 -3.87 -9.91
CA GLY A 236 12.21 -3.88 -9.65
C GLY A 236 12.62 -3.19 -8.35
N MET A 237 11.77 -3.24 -7.32
CA MET A 237 12.08 -2.66 -6.01
C MET A 237 13.12 -3.51 -5.27
N HIS A 238 14.27 -2.89 -4.99
CA HIS A 238 15.37 -3.49 -4.21
C HIS A 238 15.51 -2.92 -2.81
N SER A 239 14.86 -1.78 -2.53
CA SER A 239 14.85 -1.11 -1.24
C SER A 239 13.46 -0.55 -0.94
N VAL A 240 13.20 -0.31 0.34
CA VAL A 240 12.03 0.42 0.82
C VAL A 240 12.27 1.91 0.62
N THR A 241 11.25 2.65 0.19
CA THR A 241 11.29 4.11 0.06
C THR A 241 10.53 4.77 1.20
N LYS A 242 10.92 6.00 1.58
CA LYS A 242 10.19 6.79 2.59
C LYS A 242 8.71 6.93 2.25
N ALA A 243 8.42 7.27 0.99
CA ALA A 243 7.06 7.34 0.45
C ALA A 243 6.30 6.02 0.53
N SER A 244 6.95 4.87 0.32
CA SER A 244 6.29 3.57 0.50
C SER A 244 5.95 3.24 1.96
N ILE A 245 6.76 3.70 2.92
CA ILE A 245 6.46 3.55 4.35
C ILE A 245 5.25 4.41 4.71
N ALA A 246 5.29 5.70 4.35
CA ALA A 246 4.18 6.63 4.56
C ALA A 246 2.89 6.12 3.89
N TYR A 247 2.98 5.58 2.67
CA TYR A 247 1.84 5.03 1.96
C TYR A 247 1.20 3.85 2.71
N VAL A 248 2.01 2.88 3.16
CA VAL A 248 1.54 1.70 3.89
C VAL A 248 0.91 2.10 5.21
N ALA A 249 1.51 3.02 5.96
CA ALA A 249 0.95 3.56 7.19
C ALA A 249 -0.41 4.22 6.93
N THR A 250 -0.53 5.00 5.86
CA THR A 250 -1.80 5.63 5.46
C THR A 250 -2.86 4.62 5.04
N GLN A 251 -2.50 3.57 4.30
CA GLN A 251 -3.44 2.48 3.96
C GLN A 251 -3.93 1.76 5.22
N ALA A 252 -3.03 1.45 6.16
CA ALA A 252 -3.37 0.78 7.42
C ALA A 252 -4.31 1.65 8.27
N ARG A 253 -3.94 2.92 8.49
CA ARG A 253 -4.80 3.90 9.19
C ARG A 253 -6.16 3.99 8.52
N PHE A 254 -6.19 4.18 7.20
CA PHE A 254 -7.44 4.28 6.47
C PHE A 254 -8.30 3.03 6.70
N ALA A 255 -7.73 1.82 6.61
CA ALA A 255 -8.47 0.58 6.82
C ALA A 255 -9.01 0.40 8.26
N LEU A 256 -8.35 0.97 9.27
CA LEU A 256 -8.80 0.99 10.67
C LEU A 256 -9.91 2.01 10.94
N THR A 257 -10.00 3.09 10.16
CA THR A 257 -11.03 4.14 10.34
C THR A 257 -12.41 3.71 9.83
N SER A 258 -13.45 4.49 10.16
CA SER A 258 -14.80 4.33 9.60
C SER A 258 -15.01 5.05 8.26
N ALA A 259 -14.04 5.87 7.82
CA ALA A 259 -14.12 6.66 6.60
C ALA A 259 -14.33 5.79 5.36
N GLN A 260 -15.22 6.20 4.45
CA GLN A 260 -15.47 5.47 3.20
C GLN A 260 -14.62 5.94 2.03
N VAL A 261 -14.10 7.16 2.11
CA VAL A 261 -13.29 7.81 1.07
C VAL A 261 -12.07 8.44 1.71
N PHE A 262 -10.97 8.50 0.98
CA PHE A 262 -9.83 9.33 1.35
C PHE A 262 -10.28 10.79 1.26
N SER A 263 -10.16 11.53 2.36
CA SER A 263 -10.54 12.94 2.46
C SER A 263 -9.33 13.77 2.87
N HIS A 264 -9.35 15.04 2.44
CA HIS A 264 -8.41 16.11 2.82
C HIS A 264 -9.05 17.14 3.78
N THR A 265 -10.31 16.94 4.15
CA THR A 265 -11.08 17.91 4.96
C THR A 265 -11.44 17.40 6.36
N ASP A 266 -11.23 16.11 6.62
CA ASP A 266 -11.62 15.51 7.89
C ASP A 266 -10.52 15.70 8.94
N LEU A 267 -10.80 16.49 9.97
CA LEU A 267 -9.86 16.78 11.06
C LEU A 267 -9.29 15.52 11.76
N LEU A 268 -10.01 14.39 11.72
CA LEU A 268 -9.59 13.13 12.35
C LEU A 268 -9.12 12.08 11.35
N THR A 269 -9.59 12.11 10.10
CA THR A 269 -9.28 11.08 9.10
C THR A 269 -8.57 11.60 7.85
N ASP A 270 -8.07 12.85 7.88
CA ASP A 270 -7.27 13.43 6.80
C ASP A 270 -6.08 12.52 6.51
N SER A 271 -6.15 11.88 5.35
CA SER A 271 -5.19 10.86 4.95
C SER A 271 -3.99 11.46 4.24
N GLU A 272 -4.16 12.63 3.62
CA GLU A 272 -3.11 13.33 2.91
C GLU A 272 -2.20 14.06 3.89
N GLN A 273 -2.75 14.78 4.86
CA GLN A 273 -1.95 15.42 5.91
C GLN A 273 -1.18 14.38 6.75
N PHE A 274 -1.78 13.23 7.02
CA PHE A 274 -1.09 12.14 7.71
C PHE A 274 0.04 11.51 6.88
N TYR A 275 -0.18 11.34 5.58
CA TYR A 275 0.88 10.88 4.67
C TYR A 275 2.03 11.88 4.61
N ASN A 276 1.72 13.16 4.44
CA ASN A 276 2.72 14.22 4.35
C ASN A 276 3.48 14.39 5.67
N SER A 277 2.84 14.25 6.85
CA SER A 277 3.56 14.38 8.12
C SER A 277 4.56 13.24 8.36
N ILE A 278 4.25 12.02 7.95
CA ILE A 278 5.23 10.91 7.99
C ILE A 278 6.38 11.16 7.00
N LEU A 279 6.07 11.68 5.79
CA LEU A 279 7.12 12.02 4.82
C LEU A 279 8.02 13.14 5.33
N GLU A 280 7.44 14.21 5.88
CA GLU A 280 8.16 15.34 6.47
C GLU A 280 9.13 14.85 7.55
N LEU A 281 8.69 13.95 8.44
CA LEU A 281 9.60 13.30 9.40
C LEU A 281 10.73 12.56 8.68
N LEU A 282 10.38 11.64 7.77
CA LEU A 282 11.37 10.77 7.16
C LEU A 282 12.38 11.54 6.31
N ASP A 283 12.04 12.74 5.84
CA ASP A 283 12.89 13.64 5.07
C ASP A 283 13.69 14.64 5.90
N ASP A 284 13.42 14.75 7.20
CA ASP A 284 14.22 15.56 8.11
C ASP A 284 15.63 14.97 8.22
N PRO A 285 16.70 15.73 7.92
CA PRO A 285 18.07 15.23 8.02
C PRO A 285 18.57 15.05 9.47
N ASP A 286 17.89 15.65 10.44
CA ASP A 286 18.25 15.57 11.87
C ASP A 286 17.57 14.38 12.58
N GLU A 287 16.71 13.63 11.88
CA GLU A 287 16.00 12.40 12.29
C GLU A 287 16.44 11.17 11.49
#